data_AF-A0AAW1EFS6-F1
#
_entry.id   AF-A0AAW1EFS6-F1
#
_cell.length_a   1.000
_cell.length_b   1.000
_cell.length_c   1.000
_cell.angle_alpha   90.00
_cell.angle_beta   90.00
_cell.angle_gamma   90.00
#
_symmetry.space_group_name_H-M   'P 1'
#
loop_
_entity.id
_entity.type
_entity.pdbx_description
1 polymer ?
#
loop_
_entity_poly.entity_id
_entity_poly.type
_entity_poly.pdbx_seq_one_letter_code
_entity_poly.pdbx_strand_id
1 'polypeptide(L)'
;MFYEIMFYEVIFCEVIFYEVIFYEVIFYEVIFYKIIFYEIIFYKFIFYEIIFCEVIFYDIIFYDIFYEIIFCEVIFYEIIFYEIMFYEIIFYEIMFYEIMFYKIIFYEVIFYEIIFYEIIFCEVIFYMIIFYEVIFYDVIFYEVIFYEIIFYEIIVCEIIFYEVILYEDIFYEIMLYEVIFYDIMFYEVIFCEIILYVVIFYKVIFYEIIFCEIIFYEVIFYEIIFYEVMFYEVMFYEVMFYEVIFYEIIFCEVIF
;
A
#
# COMPACT_ATOMS: atom_id res chain seq x y z
N MET A 1 13.73 -5.12 -28.87
CA MET A 1 14.93 -4.84 -28.05
C MET A 1 15.51 -3.49 -28.47
N PHE A 2 15.68 -2.57 -27.51
CA PHE A 2 16.21 -1.22 -27.73
C PHE A 2 17.31 -0.94 -26.71
N TYR A 3 18.41 -0.30 -27.12
CA TYR A 3 19.65 -0.26 -26.32
C TYR A 3 20.05 1.10 -25.76
N GLU A 4 19.56 2.20 -26.32
CA GLU A 4 19.84 3.58 -25.87
C GLU A 4 18.98 4.51 -26.73
N ILE A 5 17.89 5.01 -26.18
CA ILE A 5 16.99 5.92 -26.92
C ILE A 5 16.58 7.07 -26.02
N MET A 6 16.54 8.27 -26.57
CA MET A 6 15.91 9.40 -25.93
C MET A 6 14.74 9.87 -26.76
N PHE A 7 13.61 10.02 -26.09
CA PHE A 7 12.38 10.54 -26.66
C PHE A 7 11.94 11.76 -25.85
N TYR A 8 11.62 12.84 -26.56
CA TYR A 8 11.13 14.05 -25.93
C TYR A 8 9.62 14.01 -25.73
N GLU A 9 8.87 14.01 -26.83
CA GLU A 9 7.41 13.89 -26.79
C GLU A 9 7.00 12.74 -27.71
N VAL A 10 6.31 11.74 -27.14
CA VAL A 10 5.80 10.60 -27.92
C VAL A 10 4.39 10.27 -27.48
N ILE A 11 3.54 10.01 -28.47
CA ILE A 11 2.20 9.52 -28.26
C ILE A 11 2.06 8.18 -28.98
N PHE A 12 1.64 7.16 -28.24
CA PHE A 12 1.27 5.86 -28.79
C PHE A 12 -0.24 5.67 -28.67
N CYS A 13 -0.88 5.34 -29.77
CA CYS A 13 -2.31 5.06 -29.81
C CYS A 13 -2.54 3.65 -30.37
N GLU A 14 -3.32 2.84 -29.65
CA GLU A 14 -3.76 1.51 -30.10
C GLU A 14 -2.59 0.60 -30.49
N VAL A 15 -1.66 0.41 -29.55
CA VAL A 15 -0.44 -0.36 -29.79
C VAL A 15 -0.45 -1.64 -28.97
N ILE A 16 0.07 -2.71 -29.56
CA ILE A 16 0.32 -3.97 -28.86
C ILE A 16 1.80 -4.30 -29.00
N PHE A 17 2.42 -4.62 -27.87
CA PHE A 17 3.82 -5.03 -27.81
C PHE A 17 3.90 -6.48 -27.31
N TYR A 18 4.58 -7.31 -28.11
CA TYR A 18 4.91 -8.69 -27.79
C TYR A 18 6.43 -8.76 -27.62
N GLU A 19 6.91 -9.11 -26.42
CA GLU A 19 8.32 -9.33 -26.10
C GLU A 19 9.24 -8.12 -26.37
N VAL A 20 9.17 -7.12 -25.50
CA VAL A 20 10.01 -5.92 -25.62
C VAL A 20 10.93 -5.76 -24.43
N ILE A 21 12.22 -5.71 -24.71
CA ILE A 21 13.23 -5.35 -23.74
C ILE A 21 13.78 -3.98 -24.09
N PHE A 22 13.80 -3.09 -23.11
CA PHE A 22 14.41 -1.78 -23.25
C PHE A 22 15.56 -1.60 -22.24
N TYR A 23 16.68 -1.09 -22.72
CA TYR A 23 17.83 -0.71 -21.90
C TYR A 23 18.08 0.79 -22.04
N GLU A 24 18.30 1.48 -20.91
CA GLU A 24 18.82 2.85 -20.84
C GLU A 24 18.07 3.83 -21.76
N VAL A 25 16.74 3.85 -21.62
CA VAL A 25 15.89 4.77 -22.36
C VAL A 25 15.42 5.88 -21.44
N ILE A 26 15.36 7.09 -22.00
CA ILE A 26 14.84 8.26 -21.30
C ILE A 26 13.65 8.80 -22.08
N PHE A 27 12.56 9.02 -21.35
CA PHE A 27 11.34 9.63 -21.85
C PHE A 27 11.04 10.88 -21.03
N TYR A 28 10.89 12.02 -21.72
CA TYR A 28 10.48 13.26 -21.07
C TYR A 28 8.96 13.31 -20.91
N GLU A 29 8.22 13.25 -22.01
CA GLU A 29 6.76 13.23 -22.02
C GLU A 29 6.26 12.09 -22.90
N VAL A 30 5.45 11.20 -22.32
CA VAL A 30 4.83 10.10 -23.07
C VAL A 30 3.39 9.94 -22.70
N ILE A 31 2.57 9.74 -23.73
CA ILE A 31 1.17 9.37 -23.56
C ILE A 31 0.91 8.05 -24.27
N PHE A 32 0.34 7.10 -23.53
CA PHE A 32 -0.04 5.79 -24.01
C PHE A 32 -1.57 5.65 -23.95
N TYR A 33 -2.20 5.57 -25.12
CA TYR A 33 -3.65 5.41 -25.27
C TYR A 33 -3.98 4.01 -25.79
N LYS A 34 -4.72 3.22 -24.99
CA LYS A 34 -5.16 1.85 -25.31
C LYS A 34 -4.02 0.92 -25.72
N ILE A 35 -3.27 0.46 -24.74
CA ILE A 35 -2.06 -0.35 -24.99
C ILE A 35 -2.10 -1.68 -24.27
N ILE A 36 -1.53 -2.69 -24.93
CA ILE A 36 -1.35 -4.00 -24.33
C ILE A 36 0.14 -4.38 -24.41
N PHE A 37 0.66 -4.78 -23.26
CA PHE A 37 2.03 -5.25 -23.07
C PHE A 37 1.99 -6.68 -22.58
N TYR A 38 2.58 -7.61 -23.32
CA TYR A 38 2.62 -9.02 -22.92
C TYR A 38 3.83 -9.34 -22.06
N GLU A 39 5.03 -9.27 -22.62
CA GLU A 39 6.27 -9.55 -21.89
C GLU A 39 7.20 -8.36 -22.08
N ILE A 40 7.40 -7.59 -21.00
CA ILE A 40 8.27 -6.43 -21.04
C ILE A 40 9.28 -6.44 -19.90
N ILE A 41 10.50 -6.04 -20.24
CA ILE A 41 11.54 -5.75 -19.26
C ILE A 41 12.11 -4.37 -19.51
N PHE A 42 12.05 -3.54 -18.47
CA PHE A 42 12.68 -2.24 -18.42
C PHE A 42 13.93 -2.30 -17.53
N TYR A 43 15.07 -1.91 -18.10
CA TYR A 43 16.32 -1.75 -17.36
C TYR A 43 16.76 -0.28 -17.40
N LYS A 44 16.80 0.36 -16.23
CA LYS A 44 17.29 1.73 -16.04
C LYS A 44 16.58 2.75 -16.93
N PHE A 45 15.26 2.76 -16.85
CA PHE A 45 14.44 3.81 -17.40
C PHE A 45 14.38 5.00 -16.46
N ILE A 46 14.32 6.16 -17.10
CA ILE A 46 13.93 7.39 -16.45
C ILE A 46 12.75 7.95 -17.23
N PHE A 47 11.65 8.11 -16.52
CA PHE A 47 10.47 8.79 -17.04
C PHE A 47 10.21 10.05 -16.25
N TYR A 48 10.13 11.19 -16.94
CA TYR A 48 9.77 12.45 -16.30
C TYR A 48 8.26 12.57 -16.15
N GLU A 49 7.51 12.50 -17.25
CA GLU A 49 6.05 12.56 -17.25
C GLU A 49 5.48 11.44 -18.14
N ILE A 50 4.66 10.57 -17.56
CA ILE A 50 3.91 9.55 -18.32
C ILE A 50 2.43 9.61 -17.98
N ILE A 51 1.61 9.45 -19.01
CA ILE A 51 0.18 9.20 -18.85
C ILE A 51 -0.18 7.89 -19.55
N PHE A 52 -0.78 7.00 -18.77
CA PHE A 52 -1.36 5.73 -19.22
C PHE A 52 -2.88 5.81 -19.05
N CYS A 53 -3.62 5.85 -20.15
CA CYS A 53 -5.09 5.98 -20.08
C CYS A 53 -5.80 4.64 -19.91
N GLU A 54 -5.58 3.71 -20.82
CA GLU A 54 -6.16 2.37 -20.79
C GLU A 54 -5.05 1.40 -21.13
N VAL A 55 -4.58 0.63 -20.15
CA VAL A 55 -3.41 -0.24 -20.34
C VAL A 55 -3.61 -1.58 -19.67
N ILE A 56 -3.16 -2.62 -20.38
CA ILE A 56 -3.08 -3.96 -19.82
C ILE A 56 -1.63 -4.39 -19.92
N PHE A 57 -1.11 -4.86 -18.80
CA PHE A 57 0.18 -5.50 -18.74
C PHE A 57 0.03 -6.93 -18.22
N TYR A 58 0.63 -7.88 -18.93
CA TYR A 58 0.68 -9.26 -18.48
C TYR A 58 1.90 -9.47 -17.57
N ASP A 59 3.09 -9.59 -18.14
CA ASP A 59 4.31 -9.87 -17.41
C ASP A 59 5.29 -8.70 -17.57
N ILE A 60 5.59 -8.00 -16.48
CA ILE A 60 6.56 -6.90 -16.49
C ILE A 60 7.60 -7.04 -15.41
N ILE A 61 8.82 -6.63 -15.75
CA ILE A 61 9.88 -6.36 -14.79
C ILE A 61 10.41 -4.94 -14.99
N PHE A 62 10.53 -4.18 -13.89
CA PHE A 62 11.05 -2.81 -13.88
C PHE A 62 12.27 -2.68 -12.95
N TYR A 63 13.20 -1.80 -13.33
CA TYR A 63 14.42 -1.41 -12.60
C TYR A 63 14.68 0.10 -12.76
N ASP A 64 13.75 0.94 -12.34
CA ASP A 64 13.57 2.26 -12.95
C ASP A 64 13.29 3.37 -11.94
N ILE A 65 13.34 4.61 -12.45
CA ILE A 65 12.99 5.82 -11.70
C ILE A 65 11.90 6.54 -12.47
N PHE A 66 10.86 6.93 -11.73
CA PHE A 66 9.73 7.66 -12.27
C PHE A 66 9.52 8.94 -11.48
N TYR A 67 9.39 10.07 -12.18
CA TYR A 67 9.09 11.34 -11.56
C TYR A 67 7.59 11.52 -11.42
N GLU A 68 6.86 11.69 -12.51
CA GLU A 68 5.41 11.88 -12.51
C GLU A 68 4.75 10.82 -13.40
N ILE A 69 3.83 10.05 -12.82
CA ILE A 69 3.01 9.10 -13.58
C ILE A 69 1.55 9.28 -13.24
N ILE A 70 0.72 9.24 -14.28
CA ILE A 70 -0.72 9.13 -14.15
C ILE A 70 -1.19 7.86 -14.84
N PHE A 71 -1.93 7.06 -14.11
CA PHE A 71 -2.60 5.87 -14.60
C PHE A 71 -4.11 6.04 -14.39
N CYS A 72 -4.88 6.01 -15.49
CA CYS A 72 -6.33 6.14 -15.41
C CYS A 72 -7.00 4.78 -15.18
N GLU A 73 -6.94 3.89 -16.16
CA GLU A 73 -7.50 2.54 -16.08
C GLU A 73 -6.39 1.53 -16.42
N VAL A 74 -5.97 0.73 -15.45
CA VAL A 74 -4.86 -0.21 -15.64
C VAL A 74 -5.14 -1.56 -15.03
N ILE A 75 -4.75 -2.59 -15.77
CA ILE A 75 -4.74 -3.96 -15.27
C ILE A 75 -3.32 -4.49 -15.39
N PHE A 76 -2.85 -5.04 -14.29
CA PHE A 76 -1.59 -5.73 -14.21
C PHE A 76 -1.81 -7.17 -13.75
N TYR A 77 -1.33 -8.14 -14.53
CA TYR A 77 -1.43 -9.55 -14.16
C TYR A 77 -0.27 -9.99 -13.27
N GLU A 78 0.97 -9.85 -13.73
CA GLU A 78 2.18 -10.20 -12.98
C GLU A 78 3.21 -9.08 -13.14
N ILE A 79 3.59 -8.45 -12.03
CA ILE A 79 4.67 -7.46 -12.04
C ILE A 79 5.68 -7.76 -10.97
N ILE A 80 6.94 -7.54 -11.34
CA ILE A 80 8.04 -7.48 -10.40
C ILE A 80 8.74 -6.12 -10.53
N PHE A 81 8.77 -5.40 -9.41
CA PHE A 81 9.48 -4.15 -9.29
C PHE A 81 10.73 -4.35 -8.42
N TYR A 82 11.90 -4.02 -8.99
CA TYR A 82 13.19 -4.10 -8.32
C TYR A 82 13.82 -2.71 -8.19
N GLU A 83 14.14 -2.29 -6.95
CA GLU A 83 14.87 -1.05 -6.66
C GLU A 83 14.30 0.18 -7.38
N ILE A 84 13.08 0.59 -7.00
CA ILE A 84 12.36 1.65 -7.70
C ILE A 84 12.10 2.85 -6.82
N MET A 85 12.13 4.01 -7.47
CA MET A 85 11.80 5.30 -6.88
C MET A 85 10.67 5.91 -7.68
N PHE A 86 9.60 6.27 -6.98
CA PHE A 86 8.51 7.08 -7.52
C PHE A 86 8.42 8.38 -6.75
N TYR A 87 8.43 9.51 -7.47
CA TYR A 87 8.25 10.82 -6.84
C TYR A 87 6.77 11.16 -6.66
N GLU A 88 6.00 11.17 -7.74
CA GLU A 88 4.57 11.46 -7.74
C GLU A 88 3.85 10.44 -8.63
N ILE A 89 2.85 9.76 -8.06
CA ILE A 89 1.97 8.90 -8.85
C ILE A 89 0.52 9.13 -8.50
N ILE A 90 -0.31 9.15 -9.53
CA ILE A 90 -1.76 9.13 -9.39
C ILE A 90 -2.31 7.91 -10.11
N PHE A 91 -3.09 7.14 -9.38
CA PHE A 91 -3.78 5.95 -9.85
C PHE A 91 -5.28 6.15 -9.65
N TYR A 92 -6.07 6.12 -10.73
CA TYR A 92 -7.53 6.25 -10.63
C TYR A 92 -8.21 4.90 -10.40
N GLU A 93 -8.18 3.99 -11.36
CA GLU A 93 -8.79 2.67 -11.26
C GLU A 93 -7.78 1.59 -11.65
N ILE A 94 -7.36 0.78 -10.69
CA ILE A 94 -6.33 -0.22 -10.93
C ILE A 94 -6.64 -1.56 -10.32
N MET A 95 -6.30 -2.60 -11.08
CA MET A 95 -6.27 -3.97 -10.58
C MET A 95 -4.88 -4.57 -10.76
N PHE A 96 -4.36 -5.12 -9.68
CA PHE A 96 -3.18 -5.97 -9.66
C PHE A 96 -3.58 -7.39 -9.26
N TYR A 97 -3.25 -8.38 -10.09
CA TYR A 97 -3.44 -9.79 -9.71
C TYR A 97 -2.29 -10.28 -8.84
N GLU A 98 -1.06 -10.23 -9.35
CA GLU A 98 0.14 -10.62 -8.61
C GLU A 98 1.19 -9.53 -8.74
N ILE A 99 1.69 -9.06 -7.59
CA ILE A 99 2.74 -8.05 -7.57
C ILE A 99 3.79 -8.31 -6.49
N MET A 100 5.04 -8.18 -6.90
CA MET A 100 6.18 -8.25 -6.01
C MET A 100 6.99 -6.96 -6.03
N PHE A 101 7.19 -6.43 -4.84
CA PHE A 101 7.99 -5.26 -4.57
C PHE A 101 9.18 -5.63 -3.68
N TYR A 102 10.40 -5.55 -4.23
CA TYR A 102 11.59 -5.86 -3.45
C TYR A 102 12.08 -4.68 -2.62
N LYS A 103 12.31 -3.54 -3.28
CA LYS A 103 12.75 -2.32 -2.62
C LYS A 103 12.12 -1.14 -3.34
N ILE A 104 11.18 -0.46 -2.70
CA ILE A 104 10.57 0.73 -3.27
C ILE A 104 10.55 1.88 -2.29
N ILE A 105 10.73 3.08 -2.83
CA ILE A 105 10.40 4.32 -2.15
C ILE A 105 9.37 5.08 -3.00
N PHE A 106 8.29 5.47 -2.33
CA PHE A 106 7.27 6.35 -2.85
C PHE A 106 7.29 7.66 -2.05
N TYR A 107 7.41 8.79 -2.75
CA TYR A 107 7.35 10.10 -2.09
C TYR A 107 5.91 10.57 -1.93
N GLU A 108 5.15 10.67 -3.02
CA GLU A 108 3.74 11.06 -2.99
C GLU A 108 2.94 10.13 -3.90
N VAL A 109 1.90 9.50 -3.34
CA VAL A 109 1.03 8.62 -4.11
C VAL A 109 -0.42 8.86 -3.75
N ILE A 110 -1.26 8.89 -4.77
CA ILE A 110 -2.71 8.97 -4.61
C ILE A 110 -3.34 7.81 -5.36
N PHE A 111 -4.13 7.03 -4.65
CA PHE A 111 -4.98 5.98 -5.19
C PHE A 111 -6.44 6.31 -4.94
N TYR A 112 -7.25 6.33 -6.00
CA TYR A 112 -8.70 6.47 -5.87
C TYR A 112 -9.36 5.12 -5.61
N GLU A 113 -9.26 4.19 -6.56
CA GLU A 113 -9.79 2.83 -6.43
C GLU A 113 -8.71 1.83 -6.83
N ILE A 114 -8.39 0.93 -5.90
CA ILE A 114 -7.42 -0.12 -6.18
C ILE A 114 -7.80 -1.46 -5.57
N ILE A 115 -7.60 -2.50 -6.38
CA ILE A 115 -7.79 -3.88 -5.98
C ILE A 115 -6.49 -4.61 -6.18
N PHE A 116 -6.06 -5.30 -5.13
CA PHE A 116 -4.93 -6.18 -5.15
C PHE A 116 -5.37 -7.59 -4.71
N TYR A 117 -5.08 -8.58 -5.55
CA TYR A 117 -5.33 -9.97 -5.20
C TYR A 117 -4.18 -10.55 -4.37
N GLU A 118 -2.96 -10.54 -4.88
CA GLU A 118 -1.78 -11.03 -4.18
C GLU A 118 -0.65 -10.00 -4.24
N ILE A 119 -0.15 -9.61 -3.07
CA ILE A 119 1.02 -8.72 -2.98
C ILE A 119 2.05 -9.23 -2.00
N ILE A 120 3.31 -9.06 -2.39
CA ILE A 120 4.43 -9.17 -1.48
C ILE A 120 5.26 -7.89 -1.54
N PHE A 121 5.41 -7.26 -0.39
CA PHE A 121 6.28 -6.11 -0.17
C PHE A 121 7.43 -6.54 0.77
N CYS A 122 8.66 -6.49 0.26
CA CYS A 122 9.84 -6.82 1.06
C CYS A 122 10.34 -5.61 1.88
N GLU A 123 10.73 -4.52 1.21
CA GLU A 123 11.17 -3.29 1.86
C GLU A 123 10.51 -2.10 1.17
N VAL A 124 9.67 -1.37 1.89
CA VAL A 124 8.94 -0.24 1.31
C VAL A 124 8.93 0.95 2.24
N ILE A 125 9.18 2.11 1.65
CA ILE A 125 9.07 3.38 2.34
C ILE A 125 8.07 4.25 1.58
N PHE A 126 7.11 4.77 2.32
CA PHE A 126 6.15 5.72 1.82
C PHE A 126 6.24 7.01 2.63
N TYR A 127 6.43 8.14 1.96
CA TYR A 127 6.45 9.44 2.62
C TYR A 127 5.04 10.01 2.79
N MET A 128 4.26 10.08 1.71
CA MET A 128 2.89 10.54 1.75
C MET A 128 2.02 9.66 0.84
N ILE A 129 0.97 9.09 1.40
CA ILE A 129 -0.03 8.38 0.60
C ILE A 129 -1.44 8.78 0.98
N ILE A 130 -2.27 8.86 -0.05
CA ILE A 130 -3.72 8.96 0.11
C ILE A 130 -4.37 7.81 -0.65
N PHE A 131 -5.21 7.07 0.06
CA PHE A 131 -6.02 5.99 -0.48
C PHE A 131 -7.49 6.30 -0.20
N TYR A 132 -8.30 6.37 -1.26
CA TYR A 132 -9.75 6.52 -1.10
C TYR A 132 -10.43 5.18 -0.87
N GLU A 133 -10.31 4.23 -1.79
CA GLU A 133 -10.88 2.89 -1.66
C GLU A 133 -9.84 1.84 -2.03
N VAL A 134 -9.62 0.89 -1.11
CA VAL A 134 -8.64 -0.17 -1.29
C VAL A 134 -9.18 -1.51 -0.84
N ILE A 135 -8.99 -2.50 -1.70
CA ILE A 135 -9.27 -3.90 -1.38
C ILE A 135 -8.00 -4.71 -1.54
N PHE A 136 -7.61 -5.35 -0.45
CA PHE A 136 -6.52 -6.32 -0.40
C PHE A 136 -7.09 -7.70 -0.09
N TYR A 137 -6.86 -8.68 -0.97
CA TYR A 137 -7.18 -10.07 -0.66
C TYR A 137 -6.07 -10.70 0.17
N ASP A 138 -4.90 -10.94 -0.41
CA ASP A 138 -3.76 -11.57 0.27
C ASP A 138 -2.53 -10.67 0.19
N VAL A 139 -2.01 -10.25 1.34
CA VAL A 139 -0.85 -9.36 1.38
C VAL A 139 0.18 -9.80 2.42
N ILE A 140 1.44 -9.72 2.02
CA ILE A 140 2.58 -9.94 2.92
C ILE A 140 3.49 -8.71 2.88
N PHE A 141 3.72 -8.16 4.06
CA PHE A 141 4.64 -7.05 4.28
C PHE A 141 5.76 -7.50 5.23
N TYR A 142 7.01 -7.44 4.77
CA TYR A 142 8.16 -7.75 5.60
C TYR A 142 8.62 -6.52 6.39
N GLU A 143 9.03 -5.45 5.72
CA GLU A 143 9.45 -4.20 6.36
C GLU A 143 8.79 -3.02 5.65
N VAL A 144 8.00 -2.26 6.41
CA VAL A 144 7.27 -1.12 5.88
C VAL A 144 7.36 0.06 6.81
N ILE A 145 7.65 1.21 6.23
CA ILE A 145 7.63 2.49 6.93
C ILE A 145 6.69 3.41 6.18
N PHE A 146 5.71 3.95 6.90
CA PHE A 146 4.92 5.06 6.41
C PHE A 146 5.11 6.27 7.29
N TYR A 147 5.37 7.42 6.67
CA TYR A 147 5.48 8.69 7.36
C TYR A 147 4.14 9.38 7.51
N GLU A 148 3.38 9.50 6.42
CA GLU A 148 2.05 10.09 6.43
C GLU A 148 1.11 9.25 5.55
N ILE A 149 0.02 8.76 6.14
CA ILE A 149 -1.04 8.09 5.37
C ILE A 149 -2.42 8.61 5.74
N ILE A 150 -3.24 8.74 4.70
CA ILE A 150 -4.68 8.89 4.84
C ILE A 150 -5.36 7.75 4.09
N PHE A 151 -6.15 6.96 4.81
CA PHE A 151 -7.04 5.95 4.24
C PHE A 151 -8.49 6.30 4.55
N TYR A 152 -9.32 6.38 3.51
CA TYR A 152 -10.76 6.55 3.67
C TYR A 152 -11.46 5.21 3.89
N GLU A 153 -11.30 4.25 2.98
CA GLU A 153 -11.90 2.93 3.09
C GLU A 153 -10.87 1.84 2.75
N ILE A 154 -10.71 0.89 3.68
CA ILE A 154 -9.87 -0.30 3.47
C ILE A 154 -10.63 -1.55 3.83
N ILE A 155 -10.58 -2.53 2.92
CA ILE A 155 -10.99 -3.89 3.19
C ILE A 155 -9.77 -4.80 3.00
N VAL A 156 -9.44 -5.57 4.02
CA VAL A 156 -8.35 -6.56 3.97
C VAL A 156 -8.88 -7.93 4.38
N CYS A 157 -8.72 -8.91 3.51
CA CYS A 157 -9.11 -10.29 3.80
C CYS A 157 -8.03 -11.02 4.62
N GLU A 158 -6.83 -11.16 4.09
CA GLU A 158 -5.71 -11.82 4.74
C GLU A 158 -4.45 -10.94 4.65
N ILE A 159 -3.82 -10.69 5.79
CA ILE A 159 -2.57 -9.92 5.80
C ILE A 159 -1.61 -10.36 6.89
N ILE A 160 -0.32 -10.38 6.53
CA ILE A 160 0.77 -10.66 7.44
C ILE A 160 1.76 -9.50 7.38
N PHE A 161 1.99 -8.90 8.55
CA PHE A 161 2.98 -7.85 8.74
C PHE A 161 4.05 -8.35 9.69
N TYR A 162 5.31 -8.31 9.25
CA TYR A 162 6.45 -8.63 10.11
C TYR A 162 6.92 -7.41 10.89
N GLU A 163 7.29 -6.32 10.21
CA GLU A 163 7.73 -5.08 10.83
C GLU A 163 7.06 -3.89 10.15
N VAL A 164 6.33 -3.10 10.94
CA VAL A 164 5.61 -1.92 10.47
C VAL A 164 5.86 -0.75 11.40
N ILE A 165 6.20 0.39 10.81
CA ILE A 165 6.34 1.66 11.51
C ILE A 165 5.44 2.70 10.84
N LEU A 166 4.60 3.30 11.67
CA LEU A 166 3.53 4.22 11.31
C LEU A 166 3.71 5.51 12.11
N TYR A 167 3.93 6.63 11.42
CA TYR A 167 4.22 7.92 12.05
C TYR A 167 2.97 8.77 12.26
N GLU A 168 2.42 9.36 11.20
CA GLU A 168 1.24 10.22 11.26
C GLU A 168 0.14 9.65 10.34
N ASP A 169 -0.82 8.92 10.91
CA ASP A 169 -1.80 8.20 10.09
C ASP A 169 -3.24 8.48 10.50
N ILE A 170 -4.11 8.57 9.50
CA ILE A 170 -5.56 8.73 9.67
C ILE A 170 -6.27 7.66 8.86
N PHE A 171 -7.09 6.89 9.56
CA PHE A 171 -7.92 5.85 8.99
C PHE A 171 -9.39 6.13 9.31
N TYR A 172 -10.22 6.29 8.28
CA TYR A 172 -11.65 6.52 8.46
C TYR A 172 -12.43 5.22 8.66
N GLU A 173 -12.38 4.30 7.71
CA GLU A 173 -13.08 3.02 7.79
C GLU A 173 -12.13 1.87 7.45
N ILE A 174 -11.98 0.92 8.38
CA ILE A 174 -11.17 -0.28 8.19
C ILE A 174 -11.98 -1.52 8.54
N MET A 175 -11.97 -2.47 7.61
CA MET A 175 -12.48 -3.82 7.80
C MET A 175 -11.35 -4.83 7.63
N LEU A 176 -10.91 -5.48 8.70
CA LEU A 176 -9.92 -6.55 8.64
C LEU A 176 -10.50 -7.91 9.04
N TYR A 177 -10.35 -8.92 8.18
CA TYR A 177 -10.85 -10.27 8.45
C TYR A 177 -9.83 -11.14 9.20
N GLU A 178 -8.70 -11.48 8.58
CA GLU A 178 -7.65 -12.28 9.18
C GLU A 178 -6.31 -11.55 9.11
N VAL A 179 -5.77 -11.18 10.27
CA VAL A 179 -4.54 -10.39 10.32
C VAL A 179 -3.58 -10.90 11.37
N ILE A 180 -2.30 -10.97 10.97
CA ILE A 180 -1.19 -11.26 11.88
C ILE A 180 -0.18 -10.14 11.81
N PHE A 181 0.12 -9.58 12.97
CA PHE A 181 1.17 -8.58 13.15
C PHE A 181 2.23 -9.09 14.12
N TYR A 182 3.49 -9.11 13.69
CA TYR A 182 4.61 -9.50 14.54
C TYR A 182 5.12 -8.32 15.38
N ASP A 183 5.62 -7.28 14.73
CA ASP A 183 6.07 -6.05 15.39
C ASP A 183 5.44 -4.83 14.70
N ILE A 184 4.71 -4.02 15.45
CA ILE A 184 4.21 -2.72 14.97
C ILE A 184 4.52 -1.62 15.96
N MET A 185 4.87 -0.45 15.42
CA MET A 185 4.93 0.79 16.17
C MET A 185 4.08 1.86 15.51
N PHE A 186 3.19 2.46 16.29
CA PHE A 186 2.35 3.58 15.91
C PHE A 186 2.75 4.80 16.74
N TYR A 187 3.11 5.90 16.09
CA TYR A 187 3.44 7.16 16.77
C TYR A 187 2.21 8.02 17.03
N GLU A 188 1.59 8.57 16.00
CA GLU A 188 0.40 9.41 16.08
C GLU A 188 -0.65 8.87 15.10
N VAL A 189 -1.65 8.14 15.60
CA VAL A 189 -2.67 7.54 14.73
C VAL A 189 -4.08 7.85 15.19
N ILE A 190 -4.94 8.13 14.22
CA ILE A 190 -6.37 8.29 14.44
C ILE A 190 -7.10 7.23 13.63
N PHE A 191 -7.90 6.44 14.32
CA PHE A 191 -8.85 5.52 13.72
C PHE A 191 -10.27 5.98 14.04
N CYS A 192 -11.08 6.20 13.01
CA CYS A 192 -12.48 6.58 13.19
C CYS A 192 -13.37 5.34 13.38
N GLU A 193 -13.36 4.40 12.44
CA GLU A 193 -14.14 3.16 12.52
C GLU A 193 -13.25 1.98 12.14
N ILE A 194 -13.16 0.99 13.04
CA ILE A 194 -12.44 -0.26 12.78
C ILE A 194 -13.32 -1.44 13.16
N ILE A 195 -13.41 -2.42 12.27
CA ILE A 195 -13.95 -3.73 12.57
C ILE A 195 -12.88 -4.79 12.32
N LEU A 196 -12.59 -5.55 13.37
CA LEU A 196 -11.56 -6.58 13.38
C LEU A 196 -12.19 -7.93 13.71
N TYR A 197 -12.11 -8.88 12.78
CA TYR A 197 -12.65 -10.22 12.98
C TYR A 197 -11.69 -11.12 13.73
N VAL A 198 -10.59 -11.53 13.11
CA VAL A 198 -9.55 -12.37 13.71
C VAL A 198 -8.22 -11.66 13.58
N VAL A 199 -7.69 -11.17 14.70
CA VAL A 199 -6.41 -10.45 14.70
C VAL A 199 -5.47 -10.96 15.79
N ILE A 200 -4.23 -11.21 15.39
CA ILE A 200 -3.16 -11.62 16.30
C ILE A 200 -2.06 -10.56 16.26
N PHE A 201 -1.77 -10.00 17.42
CA PHE A 201 -0.68 -9.07 17.65
C PHE A 201 0.36 -9.73 18.57
N TYR A 202 1.57 -9.93 18.08
CA TYR A 202 2.68 -10.41 18.90
C TYR A 202 3.27 -9.28 19.74
N LYS A 203 3.63 -8.17 19.10
CA LYS A 203 4.12 -6.98 19.79
C LYS A 203 3.64 -5.71 19.13
N VAL A 204 3.00 -4.86 19.92
CA VAL A 204 2.52 -3.55 19.44
C VAL A 204 2.85 -2.47 20.44
N ILE A 205 3.32 -1.34 19.92
CA ILE A 205 3.56 -0.14 20.70
C ILE A 205 2.75 0.99 20.09
N PHE A 206 1.94 1.62 20.93
CA PHE A 206 1.18 2.82 20.62
C PHE A 206 1.73 3.99 21.45
N TYR A 207 2.16 5.07 20.79
CA TYR A 207 2.58 6.29 21.47
C TYR A 207 1.38 7.21 21.75
N GLU A 208 0.76 7.75 20.71
CA GLU A 208 -0.44 8.57 20.79
C GLU A 208 -1.47 8.00 19.81
N ILE A 209 -2.57 7.48 20.35
CA ILE A 209 -3.61 6.90 19.50
C ILE A 209 -5.02 7.28 19.94
N ILE A 210 -5.85 7.58 18.96
CA ILE A 210 -7.27 7.87 19.14
C ILE A 210 -8.06 6.84 18.36
N PHE A 211 -8.95 6.16 19.05
CA PHE A 211 -9.93 5.27 18.46
C PHE A 211 -11.33 5.82 18.73
N CYS A 212 -12.09 6.12 17.68
CA CYS A 212 -13.44 6.63 17.82
C CYS A 212 -14.46 5.50 17.99
N GLU A 213 -14.46 4.52 17.09
CA GLU A 213 -15.28 3.31 17.16
C GLU A 213 -14.41 2.10 16.79
N ILE A 214 -14.36 1.11 17.68
CA ILE A 214 -13.76 -0.19 17.34
C ILE A 214 -14.68 -1.32 17.76
N ILE A 215 -14.78 -2.31 16.87
CA ILE A 215 -15.40 -3.59 17.14
C ILE A 215 -14.35 -4.69 16.99
N PHE A 216 -14.14 -5.44 18.06
CA PHE A 216 -13.26 -6.61 18.08
C PHE A 216 -14.07 -7.89 18.25
N TYR A 217 -14.01 -8.82 17.29
CA TYR A 217 -14.63 -10.14 17.43
C TYR A 217 -13.71 -11.14 18.14
N GLU A 218 -12.54 -11.45 17.60
CA GLU A 218 -11.55 -12.34 18.19
C GLU A 218 -10.16 -11.72 18.04
N VAL A 219 -9.62 -11.17 19.15
CA VAL A 219 -8.28 -10.56 19.13
C VAL A 219 -7.39 -11.09 20.24
N ILE A 220 -6.14 -11.39 19.86
CA ILE A 220 -5.11 -11.87 20.76
C ILE A 220 -3.94 -10.89 20.75
N PHE A 221 -3.58 -10.37 21.91
CA PHE A 221 -2.39 -9.57 22.14
C PHE A 221 -1.41 -10.32 23.03
N TYR A 222 -0.19 -10.56 22.54
CA TYR A 222 0.89 -11.13 23.35
C TYR A 222 1.59 -10.06 24.18
N GLU A 223 2.09 -9.00 23.54
CA GLU A 223 2.70 -7.85 24.20
C GLU A 223 2.13 -6.56 23.60
N ILE A 224 1.55 -5.71 24.44
CA ILE A 224 1.06 -4.40 24.00
C ILE A 224 1.41 -3.31 24.99
N ILE A 225 1.91 -2.20 24.47
CA ILE A 225 2.32 -1.03 25.25
C ILE A 225 1.55 0.18 24.71
N PHE A 226 0.88 0.89 25.60
CA PHE A 226 0.22 2.15 25.31
C PHE A 226 0.82 3.27 26.15
N TYR A 227 1.32 4.31 25.50
CA TYR A 227 1.73 5.54 26.19
C TYR A 227 0.54 6.45 26.44
N GLU A 228 -0.12 6.93 25.40
CA GLU A 228 -1.35 7.73 25.48
C GLU A 228 -2.38 7.16 24.50
N VAL A 229 -3.50 6.68 25.05
CA VAL A 229 -4.59 6.15 24.23
C VAL A 229 -5.95 6.66 24.69
N MET A 230 -6.75 7.08 23.70
CA MET A 230 -8.15 7.45 23.91
C MET A 230 -9.07 6.56 23.10
N PHE A 231 -10.04 5.99 23.79
CA PHE A 231 -11.12 5.20 23.21
C PHE A 231 -12.45 5.90 23.47
N TYR A 232 -13.20 6.23 22.41
CA TYR A 232 -14.55 6.78 22.53
C TYR A 232 -15.58 5.67 22.69
N GLU A 233 -15.70 4.78 21.71
CA GLU A 233 -16.58 3.61 21.75
C GLU A 233 -15.81 2.35 21.37
N VAL A 234 -15.86 1.34 22.23
CA VAL A 234 -15.24 0.04 21.96
C VAL A 234 -16.17 -1.09 22.35
N MET A 235 -16.32 -2.03 21.42
CA MET A 235 -17.05 -3.28 21.62
C MET A 235 -16.10 -4.47 21.53
N PHE A 236 -16.16 -5.36 22.52
CA PHE A 236 -15.37 -6.58 22.58
C PHE A 236 -16.28 -7.81 22.64
N TYR A 237 -16.06 -8.79 21.76
CA TYR A 237 -16.66 -10.12 21.90
C TYR A 237 -15.71 -11.09 22.60
N GLU A 238 -14.55 -11.39 21.99
CA GLU A 238 -13.49 -12.22 22.57
C GLU A 238 -12.12 -11.53 22.42
N VAL A 239 -11.53 -11.15 23.56
CA VAL A 239 -10.17 -10.60 23.58
C VAL A 239 -9.32 -11.26 24.64
N MET A 240 -8.10 -11.65 24.26
CA MET A 240 -7.10 -12.20 25.15
C MET A 240 -5.84 -11.33 25.17
N PHE A 241 -5.35 -11.06 26.38
CA PHE A 241 -4.11 -10.34 26.62
C PHE A 241 -3.15 -11.19 27.46
N TYR A 242 -1.89 -11.30 27.04
CA TYR A 242 -0.84 -11.94 27.85
C TYR A 242 -0.03 -10.92 28.66
N GLU A 243 0.47 -9.86 28.01
CA GLU A 243 1.17 -8.75 28.66
C GLU A 243 0.69 -7.41 28.12
N VAL A 244 0.33 -6.50 29.05
CA VAL A 244 -0.21 -5.18 28.73
C VAL A 244 0.38 -4.14 29.67
N ILE A 245 0.88 -3.05 29.10
CA ILE A 245 1.40 -1.90 29.84
C ILE A 245 0.66 -0.65 29.37
N PHE A 246 0.09 0.09 30.33
CA PHE A 246 -0.53 1.40 30.09
C PHE A 246 0.20 2.47 30.88
N TYR A 247 0.53 3.59 30.25
CA TYR A 247 0.95 4.81 30.93
C TYR A 247 -0.24 5.76 31.16
N GLU A 248 -0.98 6.09 30.10
CA GLU A 248 -2.21 6.87 30.15
C GLU A 248 -3.28 6.27 29.22
N ILE A 249 -4.48 6.08 29.76
CA ILE A 249 -5.62 5.54 29.02
C ILE A 249 -6.92 6.22 29.44
N ILE A 250 -7.72 6.61 28.45
CA ILE A 250 -9.03 7.21 28.63
C ILE A 250 -10.06 6.39 27.84
N PHE A 251 -11.11 5.97 28.53
CA PHE A 251 -12.30 5.35 27.94
C PHE A 251 -13.52 6.24 28.17
N CYS A 252 -14.29 6.50 27.11
CA CYS A 252 -15.59 7.17 27.23
C CYS A 252 -16.73 6.16 27.37
N GLU A 253 -16.79 5.16 26.48
CA GLU A 253 -17.79 4.09 26.46
C GLU A 253 -17.15 2.75 26.09
N VAL A 254 -17.46 1.70 26.87
CA VAL A 254 -16.95 0.34 26.65
C VAL A 254 -18.10 -0.65 26.82
N ILE A 255 -18.29 -1.50 25.81
CA ILE A 255 -19.33 -2.52 25.75
C ILE A 255 -18.66 -3.90 25.65
N PHE A 256 -19.17 -4.84 26.46
CA PHE A 256 -18.77 -6.25 26.52
C PHE A 256 -19.98 -7.14 26.20
#